data_AF-A0A9D8B5Y8-F1
#
_entry.id   AF-A0A9D8B5Y8-F1
#
_cell.length_a   1.000
_cell.length_b   1.000
_cell.length_c   1.000
_cell.angle_alpha   90.00
_cell.angle_beta   90.00
_cell.angle_gamma   90.00
#
_symmetry.space_group_name_H-M   'P 1'
#
loop_
_entity.id
_entity.type
_entity.pdbx_description
1 polymer ?
#
loop_
_entity_poly.entity_id
_entity_poly.type
_entity_poly.pdbx_seq_one_letter_code
_entity_poly.pdbx_strand_id
1 'polypeptide(L)'
;MTIQAIRLNLPDNLLRRLTETAEATQQSVDDVLLQTIRAGLPPNLERVPQRFHADLRWLNRLDDDTLRRVAASELDADKTVEYETLLEQNQRAQLTGDQNVRLNVLREEADLMMFRRAYAFALLKWRGNPNSESVVP
;
A
#
# COMPACT_ATOMS: atom_id res chain seq x y z
N MET A 1 -15.33 16.52 -10.68
CA MET A 1 -14.83 15.20 -11.13
C MET A 1 -15.16 15.06 -12.61
N THR A 2 -14.19 14.71 -13.45
CA THR A 2 -14.42 14.47 -14.88
C THR A 2 -14.75 13.00 -15.08
N ILE A 3 -15.93 12.70 -15.63
CA ILE A 3 -16.35 11.34 -15.99
C ILE A 3 -16.00 11.13 -17.46
N GLN A 4 -15.26 10.07 -17.78
CA GLN A 4 -14.93 9.69 -19.14
C GLN A 4 -15.59 8.35 -19.47
N ALA A 5 -16.39 8.31 -20.54
CA ALA A 5 -17.02 7.09 -21.00
C ALA A 5 -16.01 6.20 -21.74
N ILE A 6 -15.99 4.91 -21.41
CA ILE A 6 -15.14 3.89 -22.05
C ILE A 6 -16.07 2.83 -22.64
N ARG A 7 -15.88 2.47 -23.91
CA ARG A 7 -16.60 1.36 -24.55
C ARG A 7 -15.77 0.08 -24.42
N LEU A 8 -16.35 -0.96 -23.81
CA LEU A 8 -15.71 -2.26 -23.63
C LEU A 8 -16.48 -3.32 -24.41
N ASN A 9 -15.76 -4.18 -25.13
CA ASN A 9 -16.35 -5.39 -25.72
C ASN A 9 -16.21 -6.52 -24.71
N LEU A 10 -17.31 -6.87 -24.05
CA LEU A 10 -17.34 -7.93 -23.04
C LEU A 10 -17.85 -9.24 -23.66
N PRO A 11 -17.27 -10.39 -23.32
CA PRO A 11 -17.87 -11.69 -23.63
C PRO A 11 -19.29 -11.81 -23.06
N ASP A 12 -20.21 -12.41 -23.82
CA ASP A 12 -21.63 -12.52 -23.43
C ASP A 12 -21.83 -13.18 -22.07
N ASN A 13 -20.99 -14.15 -21.71
CA ASN A 13 -21.04 -14.82 -20.41
C ASN A 13 -20.69 -13.89 -19.25
N LEU A 14 -19.79 -12.92 -19.45
CA LEU A 14 -19.44 -11.94 -18.44
C LEU A 14 -20.55 -10.90 -18.29
N LEU A 15 -21.09 -10.40 -19.41
CA LEU A 15 -22.22 -9.46 -19.38
C LEU A 15 -23.42 -10.07 -18.65
N ARG A 16 -23.76 -11.33 -18.96
CA ARG A 16 -24.85 -12.05 -18.30
C ARG A 16 -24.67 -12.13 -16.78
N ARG A 17 -23.47 -12.51 -16.32
CA ARG A 17 -23.15 -12.57 -14.88
C ARG A 17 -23.29 -11.20 -14.20
N LEU A 18 -22.84 -10.13 -14.87
CA LEU A 18 -22.98 -8.77 -14.34
C LEU A 18 -24.45 -8.36 -14.24
N THR A 19 -25.27 -8.69 -15.25
CA THR A 19 -26.72 -8.44 -15.25
C THR A 19 -27.43 -9.22 -14.13
N GLU A 20 -27.17 -10.53 -14.01
CA GLU A 20 -27.74 -11.36 -12.93
C GLU A 20 -27.39 -10.81 -11.54
N THR A 21 -26.14 -10.38 -11.36
CA THR A 21 -25.70 -9.77 -10.10
C THR A 21 -26.41 -8.45 -9.84
N ALA A 22 -26.51 -7.58 -10.86
CA ALA A 22 -27.18 -6.29 -10.76
C ALA A 22 -28.68 -6.42 -10.42
N GLU A 23 -29.38 -7.38 -11.01
CA GLU A 23 -30.76 -7.70 -10.68
C GLU A 23 -30.89 -8.20 -9.23
N ALA A 24 -30.01 -9.10 -8.81
CA ALA A 24 -30.01 -9.66 -7.47
C ALA A 24 -29.68 -8.62 -6.38
N THR A 25 -28.80 -7.65 -6.67
CA THR A 25 -28.43 -6.58 -5.74
C THR A 25 -29.24 -5.30 -5.90
N GLN A 26 -30.18 -5.25 -6.85
CA GLN A 26 -30.96 -4.06 -7.21
C GLN A 26 -30.08 -2.84 -7.55
N GLN A 27 -28.97 -3.09 -8.24
CA GLN A 27 -28.02 -2.06 -8.70
C GLN A 27 -28.03 -1.97 -10.22
N SER A 28 -27.40 -0.92 -10.77
CA SER A 28 -27.17 -0.86 -12.21
C SER A 28 -26.00 -1.78 -12.60
N VAL A 29 -25.99 -2.25 -13.86
CA VAL A 29 -24.84 -3.01 -14.40
C VAL A 29 -23.56 -2.20 -14.33
N ASP A 30 -23.64 -0.88 -14.53
CA ASP A 30 -22.51 0.05 -14.42
C ASP A 30 -21.94 0.09 -12.99
N ASP A 31 -22.79 0.12 -11.96
CA ASP A 31 -22.35 0.13 -10.57
C ASP A 31 -21.65 -1.18 -10.19
N VAL A 32 -22.23 -2.31 -10.59
CA VAL A 32 -21.64 -3.64 -10.37
C VAL A 32 -20.30 -3.75 -11.11
N LEU A 33 -20.23 -3.27 -12.36
CA LEU A 33 -18.99 -3.26 -13.13
C LEU A 33 -17.92 -2.37 -12.47
N LEU A 34 -18.27 -1.14 -12.06
CA LEU A 34 -17.36 -0.23 -11.37
C LEU A 34 -16.87 -0.82 -10.04
N GLN A 35 -17.75 -1.46 -9.27
CA GLN A 35 -17.38 -2.14 -8.03
C GLN A 35 -16.42 -3.31 -8.30
N THR A 36 -16.69 -4.10 -9.34
CA THR A 36 -15.82 -5.22 -9.76
C THR A 36 -14.45 -4.73 -10.19
N ILE A 37 -14.39 -3.65 -10.98
CA ILE A 37 -13.15 -3.01 -11.39
C ILE A 37 -12.39 -2.50 -10.16
N ARG A 38 -13.04 -1.72 -9.28
CA ARG A 38 -12.43 -1.19 -8.06
C ARG A 38 -11.84 -2.29 -7.17
N ALA A 39 -12.54 -3.42 -7.04
CA ALA A 39 -12.07 -4.57 -6.27
C ALA A 39 -10.89 -5.31 -6.94
N GLY A 40 -10.83 -5.30 -8.28
CA GLY A 40 -9.78 -5.95 -9.06
C GLY A 40 -8.56 -5.08 -9.36
N LEU A 41 -8.59 -3.78 -9.05
CA LEU A 41 -7.46 -2.88 -9.28
C LEU A 41 -6.33 -3.14 -8.25
N PRO A 42 -5.06 -3.00 -8.66
CA PRO A 42 -3.94 -3.05 -7.73
C PRO A 42 -4.02 -1.91 -6.72
N PRO A 43 -3.38 -2.04 -5.54
CA PRO A 43 -3.34 -0.98 -4.55
C PRO A 43 -2.81 0.33 -5.14
N ASN A 44 -3.52 1.42 -4.85
CA ASN A 44 -3.13 2.75 -5.29
C ASN A 44 -2.19 3.43 -4.27
N LEU A 45 -1.54 4.51 -4.71
CA LEU A 45 -0.59 5.28 -3.88
C LEU A 45 -1.18 6.63 -3.43
N GLU A 46 -2.49 6.83 -3.49
CA GLU A 46 -3.12 8.13 -3.21
C GLU A 46 -2.89 8.61 -1.78
N ARG A 47 -2.79 7.68 -0.83
CA ARG A 47 -2.52 7.97 0.59
C ARG A 47 -1.03 8.02 0.94
N VAL A 48 -0.15 7.77 -0.03
CA VAL A 48 1.30 7.80 0.16
C VAL A 48 1.83 9.17 -0.26
N PRO A 49 2.71 9.82 0.52
CA PRO A 49 3.41 11.02 0.07
C PRO A 49 4.14 10.82 -1.26
N GLN A 50 4.01 11.77 -2.19
CA GLN A 50 4.55 11.66 -3.56
C GLN A 50 6.05 11.33 -3.60
N ARG A 51 6.82 11.81 -2.62
CA ARG A 51 8.26 11.53 -2.49
C ARG A 51 8.60 10.04 -2.44
N PHE A 52 7.68 9.19 -1.97
CA PHE A 52 7.87 7.74 -1.89
C PHE A 52 7.28 6.98 -3.08
N HIS A 53 6.62 7.65 -4.03
CA HIS A 53 5.93 6.93 -5.12
C HIS A 53 6.90 6.17 -6.03
N ALA A 54 8.08 6.74 -6.31
CA ALA A 54 9.11 6.06 -7.09
C ALA A 54 9.58 4.78 -6.36
N ASP A 55 9.86 4.92 -5.06
CA ASP A 55 10.22 3.84 -4.14
C ASP A 55 9.13 2.81 -3.88
N LEU A 56 7.89 3.03 -4.31
CA LEU A 56 6.83 2.03 -4.19
C LEU A 56 6.47 1.40 -5.53
N ARG A 57 6.56 2.17 -6.62
CA ARG A 57 6.23 1.65 -7.95
C ARG A 57 7.12 0.48 -8.38
N TRP A 58 8.39 0.44 -7.96
CA TRP A 58 9.28 -0.69 -8.29
C TRP A 58 8.80 -2.02 -7.73
N LEU A 59 8.09 -2.03 -6.58
CA LEU A 59 7.55 -3.26 -5.98
C LEU A 59 6.56 -3.99 -6.91
N ASN A 60 5.87 -3.28 -7.80
CA ASN A 60 4.96 -3.90 -8.76
C ASN A 60 5.66 -4.93 -9.67
N ARG A 61 6.98 -4.80 -9.87
CA ARG A 61 7.78 -5.68 -10.74
C ARG A 61 8.42 -6.87 -10.02
N LEU A 62 8.30 -6.93 -8.69
CA LEU A 62 8.90 -8.02 -7.91
C LEU A 62 8.03 -9.27 -7.95
N ASP A 63 8.69 -10.42 -7.82
CA ASP A 63 8.04 -11.70 -7.53
C ASP A 63 7.49 -11.75 -6.09
N ASP A 64 6.64 -12.74 -5.83
CA ASP A 64 5.95 -12.86 -4.55
C ASP A 64 6.88 -13.22 -3.38
N ASP A 65 7.97 -13.96 -3.63
CA ASP A 65 8.97 -14.28 -2.60
C ASP A 65 9.73 -13.04 -2.13
N THR A 66 10.09 -12.17 -3.07
CA THR A 66 10.77 -10.91 -2.79
C THR A 66 9.81 -9.94 -2.12
N LEU A 67 8.56 -9.88 -2.55
CA LEU A 67 7.53 -9.09 -1.85
C LEU A 67 7.32 -9.58 -0.41
N ARG A 68 7.32 -10.89 -0.15
CA ARG A 68 7.25 -11.43 1.22
C ARG A 68 8.40 -10.96 2.09
N ARG A 69 9.63 -10.97 1.56
CA ARG A 69 10.81 -10.45 2.28
C ARG A 69 10.71 -8.96 2.56
N VAL A 70 10.18 -8.18 1.63
CA VAL A 70 9.93 -6.74 1.84
C VAL A 70 8.81 -6.49 2.85
N ALA A 71 7.74 -7.28 2.83
CA ALA A 71 6.66 -7.17 3.81
C ALA A 71 7.13 -7.46 5.25
N ALA A 72 8.05 -8.42 5.39
CA ALA A 72 8.68 -8.82 6.65
C ALA A 72 9.94 -8.01 7.01
N SER A 73 10.30 -6.97 6.25
CA SER A 73 11.51 -6.21 6.54
C SER A 73 11.35 -5.38 7.81
N GLU A 74 12.42 -5.27 8.59
CA GLU A 74 12.50 -4.44 9.78
C GLU A 74 13.62 -3.41 9.64
N LEU A 75 13.55 -2.38 10.49
CA LEU A 75 14.63 -1.40 10.56
C LEU A 75 15.83 -2.08 11.19
N ASP A 76 17.03 -1.69 10.76
CA ASP A 76 18.25 -2.21 11.36
C ASP A 76 18.24 -2.02 12.89
N ALA A 77 18.75 -3.02 13.63
CA ALA A 77 18.69 -3.02 15.09
C ALA A 77 19.40 -1.80 15.70
N ASP A 78 20.56 -1.40 15.14
CA ASP A 78 21.31 -0.25 15.63
C ASP A 78 20.53 1.05 15.36
N LYS A 79 19.91 1.16 14.18
CA LYS A 79 19.04 2.29 13.84
C LYS A 79 17.79 2.36 14.70
N THR A 80 17.23 1.23 15.09
CA THR A 80 16.05 1.15 15.97
C THR A 80 16.39 1.68 17.36
N VAL A 81 17.49 1.21 17.96
CA VAL A 81 17.98 1.68 19.26
C VAL A 81 18.34 3.18 19.21
N GLU A 82 19.00 3.63 18.14
CA GLU A 82 19.29 5.05 17.92
C GLU A 82 18.01 5.89 17.84
N TYR A 83 17.02 5.43 17.08
CA TYR A 83 15.76 6.12 16.91
C TYR A 83 14.99 6.25 18.23
N GLU A 84 14.91 5.18 19.02
CA GLU A 84 14.29 5.19 20.36
C GLU A 84 15.01 6.15 21.31
N THR A 85 16.34 6.10 21.34
CA THR A 85 17.16 6.99 22.18
C THR A 85 16.92 8.46 21.83
N LEU A 86 16.89 8.81 20.54
CA LEU A 86 16.65 10.17 20.08
C LEU A 86 15.20 10.61 20.35
N LEU A 87 14.23 9.71 20.24
CA LEU A 87 12.84 9.98 20.62
C LEU A 87 12.70 10.31 22.11
N GLU A 88 13.35 9.56 23.00
CA GLU A 88 13.36 9.85 24.43
C GLU A 88 14.00 11.21 24.74
N GLN A 89 15.12 11.53 24.11
CA GLN A 89 15.78 12.83 24.26
C GLN A 89 14.91 13.98 23.74
N ASN A 90 14.17 13.75 22.64
CA ASN A 90 13.23 14.74 22.11
C ASN A 90 12.11 15.05 23.10
N GLN A 91 11.53 14.01 23.73
CA GLN A 91 10.48 14.16 24.74
C GLN A 91 10.94 14.98 25.95
N ARG A 92 12.24 14.90 26.28
CA ARG A 92 12.87 15.68 27.35
C ARG A 92 13.37 17.05 26.90
N ALA A 93 13.17 17.43 25.64
CA ALA A 93 13.70 18.65 25.01
C ALA A 93 15.24 18.75 25.13
N GLN A 94 15.94 17.62 25.02
CA GLN A 94 17.40 17.50 25.19
C GLN A 94 18.16 17.29 23.87
N LEU A 95 17.50 17.42 22.72
CA LEU A 95 18.16 17.24 21.43
C LEU A 95 19.02 18.44 21.05
N THR A 96 20.23 18.15 20.57
CA THR A 96 21.05 19.12 19.82
C THR A 96 20.54 19.27 18.39
N GLY A 97 21.04 20.29 17.68
CA GLY A 97 20.70 20.51 16.26
C GLY A 97 21.01 19.29 15.40
N ASP A 98 22.20 18.71 15.54
CA ASP A 98 22.63 17.54 14.76
C ASP A 98 21.79 16.29 15.09
N GLN A 99 21.46 16.10 16.37
CA GLN A 99 20.58 15.00 16.79
C GLN A 99 19.16 15.15 16.25
N ASN A 100 18.65 16.39 16.15
CA ASN A 100 17.34 16.63 15.57
C ASN A 100 17.32 16.35 14.06
N VAL A 101 18.39 16.71 13.34
CA VAL A 101 18.55 16.32 11.92
C VAL A 101 18.59 14.81 11.79
N ARG A 102 19.37 14.12 12.64
CA ARG A 102 19.47 12.66 12.63
C ARG A 102 18.14 11.97 12.93
N LEU A 103 17.38 12.48 13.91
CA LEU A 103 16.05 11.98 14.25
C LEU A 103 15.08 12.11 13.06
N ASN A 104 15.12 13.21 12.33
CA ASN A 104 14.28 13.40 11.15
C ASN A 104 14.64 12.41 10.03
N VAL A 105 15.93 12.15 9.80
CA VAL A 105 16.38 11.14 8.83
C VAL A 105 15.87 9.75 9.21
N LEU A 106 16.03 9.34 10.47
CA LEU A 106 15.54 8.04 10.95
C LEU A 106 14.02 7.91 10.82
N ARG A 107 13.28 8.99 11.09
CA ARG A 107 11.82 9.02 10.90
C ARG A 107 11.44 8.82 9.44
N GLU A 108 12.13 9.48 8.51
CA GLU A 108 11.86 9.31 7.08
C GLU A 108 12.18 7.88 6.59
N GLU A 109 13.29 7.30 7.07
CA GLU A 109 13.64 5.91 6.77
C GLU A 109 12.59 4.93 7.30
N ALA A 110 12.12 5.13 8.54
CA ALA A 110 11.08 4.32 9.16
C ALA A 110 9.73 4.45 8.42
N ASP A 111 9.33 5.67 8.05
CA ASP A 111 8.12 5.92 7.25
C ASP A 111 8.19 5.18 5.91
N LEU A 112 9.30 5.34 5.17
CA LEU A 112 9.47 4.69 3.88
C LEU A 112 9.43 3.16 4.00
N MET A 113 10.08 2.61 5.03
CA MET A 113 10.01 1.18 5.31
C MET A 113 8.58 0.72 5.57
N MET A 114 7.84 1.43 6.42
CA MET A 114 6.44 1.11 6.71
C MET A 114 5.58 1.12 5.45
N PHE A 115 5.76 2.13 4.58
CA PHE A 115 5.06 2.18 3.29
C PHE A 115 5.44 1.03 2.36
N ARG A 116 6.72 0.64 2.30
CA ARG A 116 7.18 -0.52 1.51
C ARG A 116 6.53 -1.81 2.00
N ARG A 117 6.49 -2.03 3.32
CA ARG A 117 5.85 -3.20 3.92
C ARG A 117 4.36 -3.26 3.61
N ALA A 118 3.64 -2.17 3.88
CA ALA A 118 2.21 -2.08 3.64
C ALA A 118 1.85 -2.26 2.16
N TYR A 119 2.63 -1.67 1.25
CA TYR A 119 2.40 -1.81 -0.18
C TYR A 119 2.72 -3.22 -0.69
N ALA A 120 3.80 -3.83 -0.21
CA ALA A 120 4.14 -5.22 -0.54
C ALA A 120 3.04 -6.19 -0.10
N PHE A 121 2.52 -6.01 1.12
CA PHE A 121 1.39 -6.78 1.63
C PHE A 121 0.14 -6.61 0.76
N ALA A 122 -0.20 -5.36 0.39
CA ALA A 122 -1.36 -5.09 -0.45
C ALA A 122 -1.23 -5.72 -1.85
N LEU A 123 -0.02 -5.74 -2.42
CA LEU A 123 0.27 -6.42 -3.69
C LEU A 123 0.12 -7.94 -3.56
N LEU A 124 0.66 -8.55 -2.50
CA LEU A 124 0.51 -9.99 -2.24
C LEU A 124 -0.96 -10.39 -2.11
N LYS A 125 -1.74 -9.62 -1.34
CA LYS A 125 -3.19 -9.83 -1.20
C LYS A 125 -3.92 -9.71 -2.54
N TRP A 126 -3.59 -8.69 -3.34
CA TRP A 126 -4.17 -8.49 -4.67
C TRP A 126 -3.83 -9.64 -5.65
N ARG A 127 -2.64 -10.22 -5.55
CA ARG A 127 -2.21 -11.37 -6.36
C ARG A 127 -2.79 -12.72 -5.92
N GLY A 128 -3.59 -12.75 -4.85
CA GLY A 128 -4.18 -13.97 -4.32
C GLY A 128 -3.24 -14.78 -3.39
N ASN A 129 -2.22 -14.15 -2.83
CA ASN A 129 -1.28 -14.76 -1.88
C ASN A 129 -1.44 -14.18 -0.46
N PRO A 130 -2.44 -14.62 0.33
CA PRO A 130 -2.79 -14.00 1.62
C PRO A 130 -1.86 -14.35 2.80
N ASN A 131 -0.86 -15.23 2.65
CA ASN A 131 -0.12 -15.82 3.77
C ASN A 131 1.01 -14.95 4.37
N SER A 132 0.88 -13.62 4.35
CA SER A 132 1.68 -12.76 5.24
C SER A 132 0.76 -12.31 6.35
N GLU A 133 1.06 -12.64 7.61
CA GLU A 133 0.32 -12.10 8.75
C GLU A 133 0.47 -10.58 8.80
N SER A 134 -0.65 -9.90 9.02
CA SER A 134 -0.71 -8.45 9.19
C SER A 134 -0.04 -8.07 10.51
N VAL A 135 1.21 -7.65 10.48
CA VAL A 135 1.81 -6.88 11.57
C VAL A 135 1.61 -5.41 11.26
N VAL A 136 0.47 -4.88 11.69
CA VAL A 136 0.30 -3.43 11.92
C VAL A 136 0.28 -3.24 13.44
N PRO A 137 1.08 -2.32 14.00
CA PRO A 137 1.17 -2.07 15.45
C PRO A 137 -0.11 -1.48 16.03
#